data_AF-A0A645DQM7-F1
#
_entry.id   AF-A0A645DQM7-F1
#
_cell.length_a   1.000
_cell.length_b   1.000
_cell.length_c   1.000
_cell.angle_alpha   90.00
_cell.angle_beta   90.00
_cell.angle_gamma   90.00
#
_symmetry.space_group_name_H-M   'P 1'
#
loop_
_entity.id
_entity.type
_entity.pdbx_description
1 polymer ?
#
loop_
_entity_poly.entity_id
_entity_poly.type
_entity_poly.pdbx_seq_one_letter_code
_entity_poly.pdbx_strand_id
1 'polypeptide(L)'
;MNWIGAGFFGMVINTPTINYYSHGTYLIMPHGHVALLGAFGYISIAFLYLTSRANALANNYVWNDKLSKTGFWILTAGALLFTIPTYIIGIHQSEVAMEAGYFTARLRETVEAMKGWMWARTLPDGLMILGGLIIFYDLVQKTFFAKKQLIK
;
A
#
# COMPACT_ATOMS: atom_id res chain seq x y z
N MET A 1 1.68 -8.09 -5.68
CA MET A 1 0.64 -7.04 -5.52
C MET A 1 0.24 -6.36 -6.84
N ASN A 2 1.10 -6.32 -7.85
CA ASN A 2 0.76 -5.74 -9.17
C ASN A 2 -0.53 -6.31 -9.78
N TRP A 3 -0.68 -7.64 -9.85
CA TRP A 3 -1.91 -8.26 -10.38
C TRP A 3 -3.19 -7.85 -9.63
N ILE A 4 -3.13 -7.70 -8.30
CA ILE A 4 -4.28 -7.29 -7.49
C ILE A 4 -4.57 -5.80 -7.70
N GLY A 5 -3.57 -4.93 -7.56
CA GLY A 5 -3.75 -3.48 -7.65
C GLY A 5 -4.01 -2.98 -9.06
N ALA A 6 -3.10 -3.28 -9.99
CA ALA A 6 -3.21 -2.83 -11.37
C ALA A 6 -4.17 -3.68 -12.19
N GLY A 7 -4.13 -5.01 -12.02
CA GLY A 7 -5.00 -5.94 -12.73
C GLY A 7 -6.44 -5.89 -12.23
N PHE A 8 -6.72 -6.49 -11.07
CA PHE A 8 -8.09 -6.61 -10.57
C PHE A 8 -8.74 -5.25 -10.28
N PHE A 9 -8.19 -4.46 -9.36
CA PHE A 9 -8.80 -3.18 -8.99
C PHE A 9 -8.76 -2.15 -10.12
N GLY A 10 -7.72 -2.16 -10.97
CA GLY A 10 -7.64 -1.30 -12.15
C GLY A 10 -8.74 -1.63 -13.16
N MET A 11 -8.98 -2.92 -13.43
CA MET A 11 -10.04 -3.32 -14.36
C MET A 11 -11.45 -2.99 -13.84
N VAL A 12 -11.70 -3.11 -12.53
CA VAL A 12 -12.99 -2.75 -11.92
C VAL A 12 -13.38 -1.31 -12.26
N ILE A 13 -12.46 -0.36 -12.10
CA ILE A 13 -12.75 1.07 -12.35
C ILE A 13 -12.59 1.49 -13.82
N ASN A 14 -12.05 0.64 -14.68
CA ASN A 14 -11.74 0.98 -16.07
C ASN A 14 -12.97 0.88 -17.00
N THR A 15 -13.91 -0.01 -16.70
CA THR A 15 -15.09 -0.18 -17.57
C THR A 15 -15.92 1.11 -17.61
N PRO A 16 -16.34 1.61 -18.80
CA PRO A 16 -17.05 2.88 -18.90
C PRO A 16 -18.33 2.93 -18.04
N THR A 17 -19.05 1.80 -17.96
CA THR A 17 -20.28 1.69 -17.16
C THR A 17 -20.04 1.90 -15.66
N ILE A 18 -18.95 1.35 -15.11
CA ILE A 18 -18.60 1.53 -13.69
C ILE A 18 -17.95 2.90 -13.47
N ASN A 19 -17.04 3.30 -14.36
CA ASN A 19 -16.31 4.56 -14.25
C ASN A 19 -17.27 5.77 -14.24
N TYR A 20 -18.34 5.73 -15.04
CA TYR A 20 -19.35 6.78 -15.08
C TYR A 20 -19.88 7.18 -13.69
N TYR A 21 -20.02 6.22 -12.76
CA TYR A 21 -20.50 6.47 -11.39
C TYR A 21 -19.37 6.54 -10.35
N SER A 22 -18.28 5.82 -10.57
CA SER A 22 -17.17 5.68 -9.60
C SER A 22 -16.00 6.65 -9.82
N HIS A 23 -16.00 7.42 -10.90
CA HIS A 23 -14.93 8.38 -11.17
C HIS A 23 -14.74 9.33 -10.00
N GLY A 24 -13.51 9.56 -9.54
CA GLY A 24 -13.22 10.43 -8.40
C GLY A 24 -13.80 10.01 -7.05
N THR A 25 -14.24 8.75 -6.88
CA THR A 25 -14.71 8.23 -5.58
C THR A 25 -13.64 7.39 -4.86
N TYR A 26 -13.94 6.92 -3.66
CA TYR A 26 -13.08 6.02 -2.89
C TYR A 26 -12.76 4.71 -3.63
N LEU A 27 -13.56 4.31 -4.62
CA LEU A 27 -13.36 3.06 -5.37
C LEU A 27 -12.05 3.05 -6.20
N ILE A 28 -11.48 4.23 -6.47
CA ILE A 28 -10.19 4.38 -7.15
C ILE A 28 -9.01 4.09 -6.20
N MET A 29 -9.19 4.28 -4.89
CA MET A 29 -8.11 4.22 -3.90
C MET A 29 -7.42 2.85 -3.82
N PRO A 30 -8.15 1.70 -3.83
CA PRO A 30 -7.54 0.37 -3.88
C PRO A 30 -6.60 0.21 -5.07
N HIS A 31 -7.02 0.61 -6.28
CA HIS A 31 -6.16 0.57 -7.47
C HIS A 31 -4.93 1.44 -7.26
N GLY A 32 -5.12 2.74 -6.96
CA GLY A 32 -4.01 3.69 -6.87
C GLY A 32 -2.94 3.28 -5.88
N HIS A 33 -3.31 2.88 -4.66
CA HIS A 33 -2.34 2.57 -3.60
C HIS A 33 -1.69 1.20 -3.80
N VAL A 34 -2.49 0.15 -4.07
CA VAL A 34 -1.96 -1.22 -4.19
C VAL A 34 -1.18 -1.38 -5.50
N ALA A 35 -1.57 -0.70 -6.59
CA ALA A 35 -0.80 -0.72 -7.82
C ALA A 35 0.52 0.05 -7.66
N LEU A 36 0.48 1.27 -7.12
CA LEU A 36 1.69 2.09 -6.96
C LEU A 36 2.73 1.41 -6.06
N LEU A 37 2.32 0.96 -4.86
CA LEU A 37 3.20 0.25 -3.96
C LEU A 37 3.62 -1.11 -4.55
N GLY A 38 2.67 -1.84 -5.13
CA GLY A 38 2.87 -3.20 -5.61
C GLY A 38 3.72 -3.33 -6.88
N ALA A 39 3.70 -2.33 -7.75
CA ALA A 39 4.50 -2.29 -8.98
C ALA A 39 5.78 -1.49 -8.76
N PHE A 40 5.66 -0.21 -8.40
CA PHE A 40 6.82 0.70 -8.35
C PHE A 40 7.48 0.71 -6.98
N GLY A 41 6.70 0.80 -5.90
CA GLY A 41 7.23 0.88 -4.54
C GLY A 41 8.14 -0.31 -4.18
N TYR A 42 7.68 -1.54 -4.41
CA TYR A 42 8.50 -2.72 -4.10
C TYR A 42 9.69 -2.91 -5.03
N ILE A 43 9.61 -2.49 -6.29
CA ILE A 43 10.78 -2.50 -7.17
C ILE A 43 11.83 -1.52 -6.64
N SER A 44 11.43 -0.31 -6.24
CA SER A 44 12.35 0.66 -5.61
C SER A 44 12.97 0.12 -4.32
N ILE A 45 12.17 -0.46 -3.42
CA ILE A 45 12.68 -1.07 -2.18
C ILE A 45 13.64 -2.23 -2.48
N ALA A 46 13.32 -3.06 -3.48
CA ALA A 46 14.19 -4.17 -3.89
C ALA A 46 15.54 -3.67 -4.41
N PHE A 47 15.57 -2.60 -5.21
CA PHE A 47 16.83 -1.99 -5.66
C PHE A 47 17.66 -1.44 -4.49
N LEU A 48 17.04 -0.78 -3.51
CA LEU A 48 17.75 -0.29 -2.32
C LEU A 48 18.41 -1.46 -1.55
N TYR A 49 17.67 -2.55 -1.35
CA TYR A 49 18.22 -3.75 -0.70
C TYR A 49 19.29 -4.44 -1.54
N LEU A 50 19.14 -4.46 -2.87
CA LEU A 50 20.15 -5.03 -3.77
C LEU A 50 21.48 -4.27 -3.67
N THR A 51 21.44 -2.94 -3.73
CA THR A 51 22.64 -2.11 -3.59
C THR A 51 23.28 -2.27 -2.21
N SER A 52 22.48 -2.27 -1.14
CA SER A 52 22.96 -2.49 0.23
C SER A 52 23.58 -3.88 0.38
N ARG A 53 22.99 -4.91 -0.23
CA ARG A 53 23.52 -6.28 -0.22
C ARG A 53 24.82 -6.41 -1.00
N ALA A 54 24.93 -5.76 -2.16
CA ALA A 54 26.17 -5.74 -2.93
C ALA A 54 27.32 -5.08 -2.13
N ASN A 55 27.03 -3.97 -1.44
CA ASN A 55 27.99 -3.33 -0.54
C ASN A 55 28.42 -4.25 0.61
N ALA A 56 27.47 -4.95 1.24
CA ALA A 56 27.74 -5.90 2.31
C ALA A 56 28.64 -7.06 1.85
N LEU A 57 28.42 -7.60 0.65
CA LEU A 57 29.27 -8.64 0.08
C LEU A 57 30.69 -8.14 -0.21
N ALA A 58 30.83 -6.94 -0.78
CA ALA A 58 32.14 -6.36 -1.09
C ALA A 58 32.99 -6.09 0.17
N ASN A 59 32.36 -5.75 1.30
CA ASN A 59 33.05 -5.38 2.53
C ASN A 59 33.00 -6.46 3.63
N ASN A 60 32.47 -7.66 3.31
CA ASN A 60 32.26 -8.76 4.25
C ASN A 60 31.46 -8.31 5.50
N TYR A 61 30.34 -7.62 5.30
CA TYR A 61 29.44 -7.21 6.38
C TYR A 61 28.43 -8.31 6.73
N VAL A 62 28.07 -8.37 8.02
CA VAL A 62 27.03 -9.27 8.52
C VAL A 62 25.67 -8.87 7.96
N TRP A 63 24.93 -9.84 7.40
CA TRP A 63 23.59 -9.62 6.86
C TRP A 63 22.55 -10.49 7.56
N ASN A 64 21.43 -9.87 7.97
CA ASN A 64 20.29 -10.54 8.60
C ASN A 64 18.98 -10.13 7.91
N ASP A 65 18.19 -11.10 7.46
CA ASP A 65 16.93 -10.85 6.72
C ASP A 65 15.70 -10.65 7.63
N LYS A 66 15.81 -10.84 8.94
CA LYS A 66 14.66 -10.88 9.86
C LYS A 66 13.84 -9.58 9.80
N LEU A 67 14.48 -8.43 9.99
CA LEU A 67 13.78 -7.14 9.97
C LEU A 67 13.24 -6.79 8.58
N SER A 68 13.99 -7.09 7.50
CA SER A 68 13.51 -6.86 6.13
C SER A 68 12.24 -7.66 5.84
N LYS A 69 12.23 -8.95 6.20
CA LYS A 69 11.06 -9.82 6.02
C LYS A 69 9.88 -9.36 6.87
N THR A 70 10.11 -8.99 8.14
CA THR A 70 9.05 -8.48 9.01
C THR A 70 8.45 -7.18 8.46
N GLY A 71 9.28 -6.21 8.10
CA GLY A 71 8.82 -4.94 7.52
C GLY A 71 8.07 -5.14 6.21
N PHE A 72 8.56 -6.01 5.32
CA PHE A 72 7.90 -6.37 4.07
C PHE A 72 6.50 -6.94 4.29
N TRP A 73 6.34 -7.91 5.21
CA TRP A 73 5.04 -8.53 5.45
C TRP A 73 4.06 -7.59 6.15
N ILE A 74 4.53 -6.78 7.10
CA ILE A 74 3.68 -5.77 7.76
C ILE A 74 3.19 -4.74 6.74
N LEU A 75 4.08 -4.20 5.90
CA LEU A 75 3.72 -3.25 4.86
C LEU A 75 2.75 -3.85 3.83
N THR A 76 3.00 -5.09 3.40
CA THR A 76 2.14 -5.83 2.47
C THR A 76 0.75 -6.06 3.06
N ALA A 77 0.67 -6.54 4.30
CA ALA A 77 -0.59 -6.79 4.98
C ALA A 77 -1.38 -5.49 5.17
N GLY A 78 -0.72 -4.41 5.60
CA GLY A 78 -1.35 -3.09 5.72
C GLY A 78 -1.96 -2.61 4.40
N ALA A 79 -1.19 -2.69 3.31
CA ALA A 79 -1.67 -2.25 2.00
C ALA A 79 -2.79 -3.12 1.41
N LEU A 80 -2.82 -4.43 1.71
CA LEU A 80 -3.93 -5.30 1.31
C LEU A 80 -5.17 -5.04 2.17
N LEU A 81 -5.02 -4.90 3.49
CA LEU A 81 -6.11 -4.60 4.41
C LEU A 81 -6.73 -3.22 4.14
N PHE A 82 -5.94 -2.25 3.70
CA PHE A 82 -6.38 -0.92 3.27
C PHE A 82 -7.48 -0.98 2.20
N THR A 83 -7.46 -2.00 1.35
CA THR A 83 -8.44 -2.15 0.28
C THR A 83 -9.85 -2.36 0.81
N ILE A 84 -10.03 -3.03 1.95
CA ILE A 84 -11.35 -3.38 2.49
C ILE A 84 -12.18 -2.12 2.81
N PRO A 85 -11.75 -1.21 3.71
CA PRO A 85 -12.55 -0.04 4.03
C PRO A 85 -12.72 0.88 2.83
N THR A 86 -11.69 1.06 2.01
CA THR A 86 -11.77 1.96 0.84
C THR A 86 -12.66 1.41 -0.27
N TYR A 87 -12.67 0.10 -0.48
CA TYR A 87 -13.57 -0.56 -1.43
C TYR A 87 -15.03 -0.46 -0.99
N ILE A 88 -15.33 -0.70 0.29
CA ILE A 88 -16.70 -0.62 0.83
C ILE A 88 -17.24 0.81 0.74
N ILE A 89 -16.45 1.81 1.13
CA ILE A 89 -16.83 3.23 0.99
C ILE A 89 -17.04 3.57 -0.49
N GLY A 90 -16.17 3.08 -1.38
CA GLY A 90 -16.24 3.31 -2.81
C GLY A 90 -17.48 2.71 -3.48
N ILE A 91 -17.88 1.51 -3.09
CA ILE A 91 -19.13 0.89 -3.55
C ILE A 91 -20.31 1.74 -3.13
N HIS A 92 -20.41 2.10 -1.85
CA HIS A 92 -21.51 2.91 -1.34
C HIS A 92 -21.61 4.27 -2.07
N GLN A 93 -20.48 4.95 -2.30
CA GLN A 93 -20.48 6.18 -3.10
C GLN A 93 -20.95 5.96 -4.54
N SER A 94 -20.59 4.84 -5.15
CA SER A 94 -21.00 4.52 -6.52
C SER A 94 -22.49 4.19 -6.60
N GLU A 95 -23.03 3.49 -5.60
CA GLU A 95 -24.48 3.23 -5.46
C GLU A 95 -25.27 4.53 -5.31
N VAL A 96 -24.84 5.44 -4.42
CA VAL A 96 -25.47 6.76 -4.26
C VAL A 96 -25.38 7.57 -5.54
N ALA A 97 -24.27 7.48 -6.29
CA ALA A 97 -24.15 8.16 -7.58
C ALA A 97 -25.14 7.63 -8.62
N MET A 98 -25.42 6.32 -8.60
CA MET A 98 -26.39 5.67 -9.48
C MET A 98 -27.84 6.04 -9.14
N GLU A 99 -28.17 6.11 -7.85
CA GLU A 99 -29.56 6.30 -7.39
C GLU A 99 -29.94 7.78 -7.24
N ALA A 100 -29.05 8.60 -6.69
CA ALA A 100 -29.31 9.98 -6.28
C ALA A 100 -28.45 11.01 -7.04
N GLY A 101 -27.64 10.56 -7.99
CA GLY A 101 -26.78 11.41 -8.82
C GLY A 101 -25.40 11.68 -8.22
N TYR A 102 -24.43 11.94 -9.12
CA TYR A 102 -23.01 12.08 -8.76
C TYR A 102 -22.72 13.23 -7.79
N PHE A 103 -23.46 14.34 -7.88
CA PHE A 103 -23.32 15.45 -6.93
C PHE A 103 -23.55 14.99 -5.49
N THR A 104 -24.61 14.21 -5.27
CA THR A 104 -24.99 13.67 -3.96
C THR A 104 -23.90 12.75 -3.42
N ALA A 105 -23.34 11.86 -4.26
CA ALA A 105 -22.26 10.95 -3.85
C ALA A 105 -20.98 11.64 -3.35
N ARG A 106 -20.80 12.92 -3.71
CA ARG A 106 -19.65 13.76 -3.34
C ARG A 106 -19.93 14.69 -2.18
N LEU A 107 -21.16 14.72 -1.67
CA LEU A 107 -21.51 15.45 -0.47
C LEU A 107 -20.83 14.84 0.76
N ARG A 108 -20.61 15.68 1.77
CA ARG A 108 -19.95 15.27 3.01
C ARG A 108 -20.77 14.21 3.73
N GLU A 109 -22.08 14.38 3.74
CA GLU A 109 -23.05 13.55 4.44
C GLU A 109 -22.97 12.08 3.99
N THR A 110 -22.77 11.84 2.69
CA THR A 110 -22.59 10.49 2.12
C THR A 110 -21.34 9.80 2.65
N VAL A 111 -20.25 10.53 2.81
CA VAL A 111 -18.99 9.97 3.35
C VAL A 111 -19.05 9.85 4.87
N GLU A 112 -19.71 10.80 5.53
CA GLU A 112 -19.88 10.84 6.98
C GLU A 112 -20.75 9.69 7.50
N ALA A 113 -21.75 9.25 6.71
CA ALA A 113 -22.50 8.02 6.97
C ALA A 113 -21.58 6.77 7.06
N MET A 114 -20.46 6.78 6.35
CA MET A 114 -19.46 5.70 6.32
C MET A 114 -18.31 5.89 7.32
N LYS A 115 -18.45 6.78 8.32
CA LYS A 115 -17.41 7.09 9.32
C LYS A 115 -16.81 5.85 10.00
N GLY A 116 -17.60 4.79 10.21
CA GLY A 116 -17.11 3.55 10.82
C GLY A 116 -15.99 2.92 10.00
N TRP A 117 -16.17 2.84 8.68
CA TRP A 117 -15.14 2.33 7.76
C TRP A 117 -13.97 3.29 7.60
N MET A 118 -14.20 4.61 7.68
CA MET A 118 -13.12 5.59 7.69
C MET A 118 -12.20 5.41 8.91
N TRP A 119 -12.76 5.18 10.09
CA TRP A 119 -11.97 4.91 11.29
C TRP A 119 -11.34 3.52 11.25
N ALA A 120 -12.03 2.49 10.74
CA ALA A 120 -11.44 1.17 10.57
C ALA A 120 -10.17 1.19 9.68
N ARG A 121 -10.09 2.14 8.74
CA ARG A 121 -8.90 2.37 7.88
C ARG A 121 -7.64 2.80 8.65
N THR A 122 -7.75 3.36 9.86
CA THR A 122 -6.55 3.75 10.62
C THR A 122 -5.68 2.55 10.99
N LEU A 123 -6.27 1.35 11.10
CA LEU A 123 -5.53 0.11 11.37
C LEU A 123 -4.59 -0.28 10.22
N PRO A 124 -5.05 -0.47 8.96
CA PRO A 124 -4.16 -0.75 7.85
C PRO A 124 -3.18 0.39 7.56
N ASP A 125 -3.60 1.65 7.71
CA ASP A 125 -2.70 2.81 7.57
C ASP A 125 -1.55 2.74 8.60
N GLY A 126 -1.85 2.40 9.86
CA GLY A 126 -0.86 2.17 10.90
C GLY A 126 0.12 1.04 10.59
N LEU A 127 -0.37 -0.07 10.02
CA LEU A 127 0.50 -1.16 9.56
C LEU A 127 1.44 -0.71 8.43
N MET A 128 0.94 0.05 7.45
CA MET A 128 1.80 0.56 6.38
C MET A 128 2.90 1.49 6.91
N ILE A 129 2.55 2.40 7.83
CA ILE A 129 3.52 3.29 8.49
C ILE A 129 4.57 2.45 9.25
N LEU A 130 4.12 1.50 10.07
CA LEU A 130 5.01 0.64 10.86
C LEU A 130 5.95 -0.18 9.96
N GLY A 131 5.42 -0.80 8.92
CA GLY A 131 6.20 -1.59 7.96
C GLY A 131 7.24 -0.73 7.22
N GLY A 132 6.84 0.47 6.80
CA GLY A 132 7.73 1.45 6.18
C GLY A 132 8.86 1.90 7.13
N LEU A 133 8.55 2.17 8.40
CA LEU A 133 9.54 2.53 9.41
C LEU A 133 10.53 1.39 9.69
N ILE A 134 10.05 0.14 9.75
CA ILE A 134 10.92 -1.03 9.93
C ILE A 134 11.88 -1.19 8.74
N ILE A 135 11.37 -1.07 7.50
CA ILE A 135 12.20 -1.14 6.29
C ILE A 135 13.22 -0.01 6.26
N PHE A 136 12.80 1.22 6.58
CA PHE A 136 13.69 2.37 6.64
C PHE A 136 14.81 2.16 7.67
N TYR A 137 14.45 1.78 8.91
CA TYR A 137 15.41 1.50 9.96
C TYR A 137 16.39 0.40 9.55
N ASP A 138 15.90 -0.70 8.99
CA ASP A 138 16.72 -1.83 8.55
C ASP A 138 17.69 -1.45 7.41
N LEU A 139 17.24 -0.67 6.42
CA LEU A 139 18.09 -0.16 5.34
C LEU A 139 19.15 0.82 5.84
N VAL A 140 18.82 1.69 6.79
CA VAL A 140 19.79 2.61 7.42
C VAL A 140 20.87 1.83 8.15
N GLN A 141 20.48 0.83 8.95
CA GLN A 141 21.43 -0.02 9.66
C GLN A 141 22.35 -0.79 8.70
N LYS A 142 21.80 -1.38 7.64
CA LYS A 142 22.58 -2.16 6.67
C LYS A 142 23.47 -1.32 5.76
N THR A 143 23.08 -0.10 5.46
CA THR A 143 23.83 0.77 4.54
C THR A 143 24.89 1.60 5.25
N PHE A 144 24.60 2.11 6.45
CA PHE A 144 25.48 3.06 7.14
C PHE A 144 26.14 2.52 8.41
N PHE A 145 25.53 1.54 9.09
CA PHE A 145 26.00 1.04 10.40
C PHE A 145 26.35 -0.45 10.38
N ALA A 146 26.68 -0.98 9.20
CA ALA A 146 26.98 -2.38 9.01
C ALA A 146 28.26 -2.81 9.76
N LYS A 147 28.22 -3.99 10.39
CA LYS A 147 29.35 -4.57 11.11
C LYS A 147 30.10 -5.56 10.22
N LYS A 148 31.44 -5.50 10.24
CA LYS A 148 32.29 -6.50 9.59
C LYS A 148 32.10 -7.87 10.24
N GLN A 149 32.07 -8.91 9.41
CA GLN A 149 32.05 -10.28 9.83
C GLN A 149 33.43 -10.63 10.39
N LEU A 150 33.49 -11.03 11.67
CA LEU A 150 34.73 -11.53 12.26
C LEU A 150 35.04 -12.88 11.62
N ILE A 151 36.21 -12.98 10.99
CA ILE A 151 36.75 -14.25 10.50
C ILE A 151 37.03 -15.09 11.75
N LYS A 152 36.28 -16.19 11.92
CA LYS A 152 36.61 -17.25 12.88
C LYS A 152 37.45 -18.29 12.17
#